data_AF-A0A6C0LY32-F1
#
_entry.id   AF-A0A6C0LY32-F1
#
_cell.length_a   1.000
_cell.length_b   1.000
_cell.length_c   1.000
_cell.angle_alpha   90.00
_cell.angle_beta   90.00
_cell.angle_gamma   90.00
#
_symmetry.space_group_name_H-M   'P 1'
#
loop_
_entity.id
_entity.type
_entity.pdbx_description
1 polymer ?
#
loop_
_entity_poly.entity_id
_entity_poly.type
_entity_poly.pdbx_seq_one_letter_code
_entity_poly.pdbx_strand_id
1 'polypeptide(L)'
;MELSGFTIMSKDFKNGKVTYFKNLIFIKFDKKVYIEVSNSIPLFVILSFDELMKHEQLKIYYKLSLIAIGKPNIDPRYYGSKNPDYVPKKYKLDDYDMYIDTIYIVKDALTGVQEAKKGNCYQAINLKKLKNLEVSTKTKIEEFFTNYNNKYAFEEENFEERATTYTALVNVL
;
A
#
# COMPACT_ATOMS: atom_id res chain seq x y z
N MET A 1 7.08 13.97 -6.00
CA MET A 1 6.04 12.95 -6.24
C MET A 1 6.52 11.70 -5.57
N GLU A 2 5.70 11.14 -4.70
CA GLU A 2 6.02 9.92 -3.94
C GLU A 2 5.01 8.86 -4.34
N LEU A 3 5.50 7.66 -4.67
CA LEU A 3 4.68 6.50 -4.96
C LEU A 3 5.14 5.41 -4.00
N SER A 4 4.21 4.85 -3.24
CA SER A 4 4.51 3.80 -2.28
C SER A 4 3.32 2.86 -2.09
N GLY A 5 3.63 1.60 -1.82
CA GLY A 5 2.65 0.57 -1.52
C GLY A 5 2.80 0.04 -0.10
N PHE A 6 1.67 -0.38 0.47
CA PHE A 6 1.62 -1.17 1.70
C PHE A 6 0.67 -2.34 1.47
N THR A 7 1.21 -3.56 1.50
CA THR A 7 0.44 -4.78 1.31
C THR A 7 0.42 -5.60 2.59
N ILE A 8 -0.76 -6.06 2.98
CA ILE A 8 -0.95 -7.05 4.04
C ILE A 8 -1.42 -8.33 3.37
N MET A 9 -0.77 -9.45 3.64
CA MET A 9 -1.18 -10.73 3.10
C MET A 9 -1.00 -11.89 4.09
N SER A 10 -1.88 -12.88 3.94
CA SER A 10 -1.76 -14.17 4.63
C SER A 10 -1.55 -15.25 3.58
N LYS A 11 -0.51 -16.07 3.76
CA LYS A 11 -0.13 -17.13 2.82
C LYS A 11 0.04 -18.45 3.54
N ASP A 12 -0.64 -19.47 3.05
CA ASP A 12 -0.32 -20.85 3.35
C ASP A 12 0.90 -21.23 2.52
N PHE A 13 2.09 -21.20 3.14
CA PHE A 13 3.34 -21.52 2.46
C PHE A 13 3.44 -23.00 2.08
N LYS A 14 2.72 -23.90 2.77
CA LYS A 14 2.73 -25.33 2.48
C LYS A 14 1.97 -25.63 1.18
N ASN A 15 0.81 -25.00 1.00
CA ASN A 15 -0.06 -25.22 -0.15
C ASN A 15 0.07 -24.14 -1.24
N GLY A 16 0.92 -23.13 -1.02
CA GLY A 16 1.13 -22.01 -1.94
C GLY A 16 -0.07 -21.05 -2.07
N LYS A 17 -1.08 -21.16 -1.20
CA LYS A 17 -2.35 -20.45 -1.31
C LYS A 17 -2.32 -19.13 -0.55
N VAL A 18 -2.63 -18.01 -1.22
CA VAL A 18 -2.94 -16.75 -0.55
C VAL A 18 -4.36 -16.82 0.01
N THR A 19 -4.49 -16.67 1.32
CA THR A 19 -5.78 -16.76 2.03
C THR A 19 -6.38 -15.39 2.32
N TYR A 20 -5.54 -14.35 2.34
CA TYR A 20 -5.94 -12.96 2.50
C TYR A 20 -4.97 -12.04 1.78
N PHE A 21 -5.49 -10.97 1.20
CA PHE A 21 -4.69 -9.94 0.54
C PHE A 21 -5.41 -8.58 0.62
N LYS A 22 -4.69 -7.57 1.10
CA LYS A 22 -5.11 -6.16 1.08
C LYS A 22 -3.93 -5.33 0.63
N ASN A 23 -4.13 -4.57 -0.43
CA ASN A 23 -3.11 -3.69 -0.97
C ASN A 23 -3.56 -2.23 -0.85
N LEU A 24 -2.66 -1.36 -0.40
CA LEU A 24 -2.85 0.07 -0.33
C LEU A 24 -1.77 0.73 -1.19
N ILE A 25 -2.18 1.54 -2.15
CA ILE A 25 -1.29 2.33 -2.99
C ILE A 25 -1.49 3.81 -2.67
N PHE A 26 -0.39 4.51 -2.41
CA PHE A 26 -0.35 5.93 -2.15
C PHE A 26 0.44 6.64 -3.25
N ILE A 27 -0.15 7.68 -3.84
CA ILE A 27 0.51 8.53 -4.83
C ILE A 27 0.34 9.98 -4.44
N LYS A 28 1.41 10.60 -3.93
CA LYS A 28 1.41 12.00 -3.48
C LYS A 28 1.88 12.95 -4.59
N PHE A 29 0.99 13.87 -4.96
CA PHE A 29 1.25 15.00 -5.85
C PHE A 29 1.18 16.29 -5.04
N ASP A 30 2.34 16.82 -4.65
CA ASP A 30 2.43 18.07 -3.86
C ASP A 30 1.52 18.02 -2.60
N LYS A 31 0.39 18.75 -2.60
CA LYS A 31 -0.57 18.85 -1.49
C LYS A 31 -1.75 17.87 -1.57
N LYS A 32 -1.81 16.98 -2.55
CA LYS A 32 -2.85 15.95 -2.65
C LYS A 32 -2.27 14.56 -2.73
N VAL A 33 -3.06 13.59 -2.32
CA VAL A 33 -2.70 12.17 -2.31
C VAL A 33 -3.84 11.36 -2.90
N TYR A 34 -3.51 10.57 -3.91
CA TYR A 34 -4.35 9.50 -4.39
C TYR A 34 -4.12 8.27 -3.51
N ILE A 35 -5.21 7.64 -3.10
CA ILE A 35 -5.19 6.41 -2.31
C ILE A 35 -6.04 5.40 -3.06
N GLU A 36 -5.48 4.23 -3.34
CA GLU A 36 -6.23 3.06 -3.76
C GLU A 36 -6.11 1.97 -2.70
N VAL A 37 -7.23 1.36 -2.33
CA VAL A 37 -7.28 0.17 -1.49
C VAL A 37 -7.93 -0.94 -2.30
N SER A 38 -7.21 -2.03 -2.51
CA SER A 38 -7.69 -3.18 -3.26
C SER A 38 -7.66 -4.45 -2.41
N ASN A 39 -8.85 -5.04 -2.27
CA ASN A 39 -9.08 -6.44 -1.91
C ASN A 39 -10.34 -6.87 -2.68
N SER A 40 -10.13 -7.62 -3.77
CA SER A 40 -11.09 -7.99 -4.81
C SER A 40 -11.69 -6.83 -5.63
N ILE A 41 -12.32 -5.83 -4.99
CA ILE A 41 -12.88 -4.64 -5.66
C ILE A 41 -12.10 -3.41 -5.20
N PRO A 42 -11.48 -2.64 -6.10
CA PRO A 42 -10.71 -1.45 -5.71
C PRO A 42 -11.63 -0.31 -5.27
N LEU A 43 -11.23 0.36 -4.19
CA LEU A 43 -11.77 1.62 -3.70
C LEU A 43 -10.68 2.68 -3.84
N PHE A 44 -11.02 3.87 -4.34
CA PHE A 44 -10.04 4.94 -4.47
C PHE A 44 -10.61 6.30 -4.10
N VAL A 45 -9.73 7.20 -3.70
CA VAL A 45 -10.05 8.60 -3.38
C VAL A 45 -8.84 9.49 -3.64
N ILE A 46 -9.09 10.77 -3.88
CA ILE A 46 -8.06 11.81 -3.87
C ILE A 46 -8.33 12.75 -2.70
N LEU A 47 -7.42 12.81 -1.75
CA LEU A 47 -7.51 13.65 -0.55
C LEU A 47 -6.50 14.80 -0.63
N SER A 48 -6.72 15.85 0.16
CA SER A 48 -5.60 16.71 0.56
C SER A 48 -4.63 15.88 1.42
N PHE A 49 -3.36 16.27 1.42
CA PHE A 49 -2.39 15.62 2.30
C PHE A 49 -2.77 15.79 3.77
N ASP A 50 -3.27 16.97 4.15
CA ASP A 50 -3.71 17.25 5.51
C ASP A 50 -4.86 16.33 5.96
N GLU A 51 -5.82 16.02 5.08
CA GLU A 51 -6.90 15.08 5.39
C GLU A 51 -6.40 13.65 5.57
N LEU A 52 -5.44 13.19 4.76
CA LEU A 52 -4.78 11.89 5.00
C LEU A 52 -4.13 11.85 6.38
N MET A 53 -3.43 12.92 6.77
CA MET A 53 -2.70 12.94 8.04
C MET A 53 -3.62 12.94 9.27
N LYS A 54 -4.88 13.34 9.13
CA LYS A 54 -5.90 13.24 10.19
C LYS A 54 -6.47 11.83 10.35
N HIS A 55 -6.44 11.00 9.30
CA HIS A 55 -6.97 9.63 9.37
C HIS A 55 -6.00 8.70 10.10
N GLU A 56 -6.42 8.15 11.24
CA GLU A 56 -5.54 7.41 12.16
C GLU A 56 -4.84 6.22 11.52
N GLN A 57 -5.58 5.40 10.76
CA GLN A 57 -5.02 4.20 10.14
C GLN A 57 -4.22 4.48 8.88
N LEU A 58 -4.82 5.18 7.92
CA LEU A 58 -4.19 5.45 6.62
C LEU A 58 -2.90 6.26 6.77
N LYS A 59 -2.79 7.18 7.75
CA LYS A 59 -1.53 7.89 8.01
C LYS A 59 -0.39 6.94 8.39
N ILE A 60 -0.68 5.88 9.14
CA ILE A 60 0.32 4.90 9.60
C ILE A 60 0.77 4.05 8.41
N TYR A 61 -0.18 3.49 7.65
CA TYR A 61 0.16 2.70 6.46
C TYR A 61 0.91 3.52 5.42
N TYR A 62 0.52 4.78 5.21
CA TYR A 62 1.28 5.70 4.36
C TYR A 62 2.72 5.88 4.87
N LYS A 63 2.91 6.24 6.15
CA LYS A 63 4.26 6.41 6.73
C LYS A 63 5.13 5.15 6.61
N LEU A 64 4.57 3.97 6.88
CA LEU A 64 5.29 2.71 6.73
C LEU A 64 5.64 2.43 5.27
N SER A 65 4.73 2.70 4.33
CA SER A 65 4.97 2.49 2.90
C SER A 65 6.15 3.30 2.36
N LEU A 66 6.40 4.50 2.90
CA LEU A 66 7.52 5.35 2.48
C LEU A 66 8.89 4.70 2.74
N ILE A 67 8.98 3.76 3.68
CA ILE A 67 10.23 3.07 4.02
C ILE A 67 10.73 2.18 2.86
N ALA A 68 9.84 1.78 1.95
CA ALA A 68 10.21 1.02 0.76
C ALA A 68 10.88 1.89 -0.32
N ILE A 69 10.59 3.20 -0.38
CA ILE A 69 11.01 4.05 -1.49
C ILE A 69 12.54 4.12 -1.59
N GLY A 70 13.07 3.74 -2.74
CA GLY A 70 14.47 3.98 -3.10
C GLY A 70 15.51 3.21 -2.27
N LYS A 71 15.09 2.22 -1.47
CA LYS A 71 16.02 1.37 -0.72
C LYS A 71 16.41 0.11 -1.51
N PRO A 72 17.66 -0.35 -1.40
CA PRO A 72 18.06 -1.67 -1.90
C PRO A 72 17.39 -2.80 -1.09
N ASN A 73 17.53 -4.06 -1.53
CA ASN A 73 17.07 -5.30 -0.85
C ASN A 73 15.58 -5.66 -1.07
N ILE A 74 15.12 -5.61 -2.32
CA ILE A 74 13.84 -6.21 -2.70
C ILE A 74 13.91 -7.73 -2.56
N ASP A 75 12.96 -8.35 -1.86
CA ASP A 75 12.81 -9.81 -1.79
C ASP A 75 12.28 -10.32 -3.15
N PRO A 76 13.00 -11.22 -3.85
CA PRO A 76 12.60 -11.75 -5.15
C PRO A 76 11.24 -12.45 -5.16
N ARG A 77 10.74 -12.91 -4.01
CA ARG A 77 9.42 -13.55 -3.87
C ARG A 77 8.26 -12.55 -3.86
N TYR A 78 8.55 -11.26 -3.63
CA TYR A 78 7.59 -10.16 -3.59
C TYR A 78 7.85 -9.15 -4.71
N TYR A 79 8.26 -9.70 -5.84
CA TYR A 79 8.66 -8.97 -7.02
C TYR A 79 7.56 -9.09 -8.08
N GLY A 80 6.98 -7.96 -8.50
CA GLY A 80 5.92 -7.94 -9.51
C GLY A 80 6.43 -8.02 -10.94
N SER A 81 7.72 -7.78 -11.17
CA SER A 81 8.32 -7.75 -12.51
C SER A 81 8.93 -9.11 -12.90
N LYS A 82 9.14 -9.30 -14.21
CA LYS A 82 9.79 -10.51 -14.73
C LYS A 82 11.32 -10.41 -14.77
N ASN A 83 11.89 -9.23 -14.48
CA ASN A 83 13.33 -8.98 -14.55
C ASN A 83 13.99 -9.09 -13.17
N PRO A 84 14.73 -10.15 -12.82
CA PRO A 84 15.35 -10.28 -11.48
C PRO A 84 16.30 -9.13 -11.11
N ASP A 85 16.83 -8.40 -12.10
CA ASP A 85 17.73 -7.26 -11.92
C ASP A 85 17.00 -5.91 -11.94
N TYR A 86 15.79 -5.84 -11.38
CA TYR A 86 15.13 -4.55 -11.23
C TYR A 86 16.00 -3.59 -10.45
N VAL A 87 16.09 -2.39 -10.99
CA VAL A 87 16.41 -1.23 -10.18
C VAL A 87 15.14 -0.39 -10.17
N PRO A 88 14.56 -0.08 -8.99
CA PRO A 88 13.48 0.89 -8.88
C PRO A 88 13.86 2.15 -9.66
N LYS A 89 13.14 2.41 -10.75
CA LYS A 89 13.34 3.62 -11.54
C LYS A 89 12.57 4.75 -10.90
N LYS A 90 13.16 5.95 -10.91
CA LYS A 90 12.40 7.16 -10.59
C LYS A 90 11.24 7.29 -11.56
N TYR A 91 10.01 7.24 -11.04
CA TYR A 91 8.79 7.24 -11.84
C TYR A 91 8.64 8.50 -12.70
N LYS A 92 8.25 8.32 -13.97
CA LYS A 92 7.90 9.42 -14.88
C LYS A 92 6.39 9.47 -15.11
N LEU A 93 5.88 10.66 -15.46
CA LEU A 93 4.45 10.86 -15.66
C LEU A 93 3.88 10.11 -16.88
N ASP A 94 4.74 9.77 -17.84
CA ASP A 94 4.37 9.11 -19.10
C ASP A 94 4.59 7.58 -19.05
N ASP A 95 4.97 7.03 -17.89
CA ASP A 95 5.07 5.59 -17.68
C ASP A 95 3.67 5.02 -17.37
N TYR A 96 3.26 3.95 -18.06
CA TYR A 96 1.96 3.29 -17.85
C TYR A 96 2.07 1.99 -17.06
N ASP A 97 3.21 1.31 -17.16
CA ASP A 97 3.52 0.07 -16.45
C ASP A 97 4.50 0.39 -15.33
N MET A 98 4.01 0.35 -14.10
CA MET A 98 4.76 0.82 -12.94
C MET A 98 4.90 -0.28 -11.90
N TYR A 99 6.10 -0.42 -11.34
CA TYR A 99 6.34 -1.27 -10.18
C TYR A 99 6.55 -0.36 -8.98
N ILE A 100 5.50 -0.19 -8.19
CA ILE A 100 5.49 0.68 -7.01
C ILE A 100 6.27 -0.01 -5.89
N ASP A 101 7.27 0.68 -5.32
CA ASP A 101 8.00 0.20 -4.14
C ASP A 101 7.02 -0.04 -2.98
N THR A 102 7.01 -1.26 -2.44
CA THR A 102 5.97 -1.73 -1.52
C THR A 102 6.56 -2.40 -0.29
N ILE A 103 6.05 -2.05 0.89
CA ILE A 103 6.21 -2.85 2.11
C ILE A 103 5.15 -3.94 2.12
N TYR A 104 5.58 -5.18 2.32
CA TYR A 104 4.71 -6.33 2.56
C TYR A 104 4.76 -6.70 4.04
N ILE A 105 3.61 -6.85 4.67
CA ILE A 105 3.44 -7.61 5.90
C ILE A 105 2.88 -8.97 5.52
N VAL A 106 3.66 -10.01 5.78
CA VAL A 106 3.33 -11.37 5.37
C VAL A 106 3.12 -12.21 6.61
N LYS A 107 1.91 -12.76 6.74
CA LYS A 107 1.56 -13.74 7.76
C LYS A 107 1.59 -15.14 7.16
N ASP A 108 2.29 -16.06 7.80
CA ASP A 108 2.10 -17.49 7.57
C ASP A 108 0.71 -17.90 8.10
N ALA A 109 -0.15 -18.37 7.22
CA ALA A 109 -1.52 -18.74 7.55
C ALA A 109 -1.61 -19.95 8.49
N LEU A 110 -0.58 -20.81 8.53
CA LEU A 110 -0.55 -22.03 9.34
C LEU A 110 0.07 -21.79 10.71
N THR A 111 1.17 -21.01 10.78
CA THR A 111 1.90 -20.79 12.03
C THR A 111 1.56 -19.46 12.71
N GLY A 112 0.98 -18.52 11.97
CA GLY A 112 0.68 -17.17 12.44
C GLY A 112 1.88 -16.23 12.53
N VAL A 113 3.10 -16.72 12.22
CA VAL A 113 4.33 -15.92 12.19
C VAL A 113 4.19 -14.81 11.16
N GLN A 114 4.64 -13.60 11.53
CA GLN A 114 4.61 -12.43 10.67
C GLN A 114 6.02 -11.94 10.38
N GLU A 115 6.26 -11.53 9.13
CA GLU A 115 7.48 -10.88 8.71
C GLU A 115 7.16 -9.67 7.83
N ALA A 116 8.00 -8.64 7.88
CA ALA A 116 7.96 -7.59 6.87
C ALA A 116 8.92 -7.92 5.74
N LYS A 117 8.61 -7.50 4.52
CA LYS A 117 9.48 -7.59 3.33
C LYS A 117 9.40 -6.30 2.52
N LYS A 118 10.49 -6.01 1.81
CA LYS A 118 10.50 -4.99 0.74
C LYS A 118 10.26 -5.70 -0.59
N GLY A 119 9.39 -5.13 -1.40
CA GLY A 119 9.04 -5.67 -2.71
C GLY A 119 8.59 -4.57 -3.66
N ASN A 120 7.94 -4.97 -4.74
CA ASN A 120 7.20 -4.03 -5.57
C ASN A 120 5.90 -4.62 -6.10
N CYS A 121 4.92 -3.75 -6.29
CA CYS A 121 3.62 -4.12 -6.81
C CYS A 121 3.43 -3.49 -8.20
N TYR A 122 3.10 -4.32 -9.19
CA TYR A 122 2.69 -3.83 -10.51
C TYR A 122 1.39 -3.03 -10.39
N GLN A 123 1.36 -1.86 -11.02
CA GLN A 123 0.21 -0.97 -11.08
C GLN A 123 0.10 -0.36 -12.48
N ALA A 124 -1.10 -0.47 -13.06
CA ALA A 124 -1.44 0.13 -14.35
C ALA A 124 -2.10 1.50 -14.10
N ILE A 125 -1.28 2.52 -13.79
CA ILE A 125 -1.76 3.83 -13.35
C ILE A 125 -1.30 4.93 -14.32
N ASN A 126 -2.25 5.75 -14.79
CA ASN A 126 -1.94 6.93 -15.59
C ASN A 126 -1.65 8.13 -14.67
N LEU A 127 -0.37 8.35 -14.33
CA LEU A 127 0.04 9.43 -13.44
C LEU A 127 -0.28 10.82 -13.98
N LYS A 128 -0.16 11.04 -15.29
CA LYS A 128 -0.51 12.31 -15.93
C LYS A 128 -1.98 12.67 -15.71
N LYS A 129 -2.88 11.69 -15.86
CA LYS A 129 -4.31 11.86 -15.57
C LYS A 129 -4.53 12.12 -14.07
N LEU A 130 -3.96 11.30 -13.20
CA LEU A 130 -4.12 11.46 -11.74
C LEU A 130 -3.63 12.82 -11.23
N LYS A 131 -2.50 13.32 -11.76
CA LYS A 131 -1.95 14.63 -11.40
C LYS A 131 -2.93 15.77 -11.69
N ASN A 132 -3.80 15.63 -12.68
CA ASN A 132 -4.75 16.67 -13.09
C ASN A 132 -6.13 16.54 -12.41
N LEU A 133 -6.40 15.45 -11.69
CA LEU A 133 -7.66 15.28 -10.98
C LEU A 133 -7.71 16.14 -9.72
N GLU A 134 -8.84 16.76 -9.44
CA GLU A 134 -9.04 17.55 -8.22
C GLU A 134 -9.18 16.67 -6.97
N VAL A 135 -9.07 17.30 -5.81
CA VAL A 135 -9.41 16.65 -4.53
C VAL A 135 -10.89 16.23 -4.61
N SER A 136 -11.18 15.04 -4.09
CA SER A 136 -12.53 14.49 -4.09
C SER A 136 -13.49 15.37 -3.28
N THR A 137 -14.76 15.40 -3.66
CA THR A 137 -15.78 16.11 -2.90
C THR A 137 -15.91 15.51 -1.49
N LYS A 138 -16.35 16.32 -0.52
CA LYS A 138 -16.56 15.86 0.86
C LYS A 138 -17.39 14.57 0.93
N THR A 139 -18.50 14.50 0.18
CA THR A 139 -19.34 13.30 0.09
C THR A 139 -18.57 12.07 -0.39
N LYS A 140 -17.74 12.18 -1.43
CA LYS A 140 -16.93 11.05 -1.92
C LYS A 140 -15.88 10.60 -0.90
N ILE A 141 -15.32 11.56 -0.14
CA ILE A 141 -14.36 11.27 0.92
C ILE A 141 -15.04 10.50 2.06
N GLU A 142 -16.22 10.95 2.49
CA GLU A 142 -17.02 10.29 3.54
C GLU A 142 -17.48 8.89 3.11
N GLU A 143 -17.94 8.74 1.85
CA GLU A 143 -18.27 7.44 1.26
C GLU A 143 -17.06 6.51 1.21
N PHE A 144 -15.89 7.04 0.83
CA PHE A 144 -14.65 6.26 0.80
C PHE A 144 -14.30 5.76 2.20
N PHE A 145 -14.30 6.62 3.23
CA PHE A 145 -13.98 6.21 4.60
C PHE A 145 -15.00 5.22 5.17
N THR A 146 -16.29 5.44 4.91
CA THR A 146 -17.36 4.50 5.31
C THR A 146 -17.14 3.13 4.68
N ASN A 147 -16.88 3.09 3.37
CA ASN A 147 -16.61 1.84 2.67
C ASN A 147 -15.30 1.18 3.11
N TYR A 148 -14.25 1.98 3.33
CA TYR A 148 -12.97 1.50 3.83
C TYR A 148 -13.14 0.86 5.21
N ASN A 149 -13.86 1.50 6.12
CA ASN A 149 -14.11 0.99 7.46
C ASN A 149 -14.94 -0.31 7.41
N ASN A 150 -16.05 -0.30 6.68
CA ASN A 150 -16.96 -1.44 6.61
C ASN A 150 -16.32 -2.68 5.95
N LYS A 151 -15.51 -2.49 4.89
CA LYS A 151 -14.96 -3.61 4.11
C LYS A 151 -13.58 -4.05 4.56
N TYR A 152 -12.78 -3.14 5.10
CA TYR A 152 -11.36 -3.36 5.34
C TYR A 152 -10.89 -3.04 6.75
N ALA A 153 -11.78 -2.51 7.58
CA ALA A 153 -11.49 -2.19 8.96
C ALA A 153 -12.34 -3.00 9.96
N PHE A 154 -13.08 -4.02 9.50
CA PHE A 154 -13.62 -5.08 10.38
C PHE A 154 -12.52 -5.89 11.14
N GLU A 155 -11.25 -5.58 10.92
CA GLU A 155 -10.10 -6.10 11.67
C GLU A 155 -9.71 -5.20 12.87
N GLU A 156 -10.53 -4.21 13.22
CA GLU A 156 -10.20 -3.07 14.09
C GLU A 156 -10.00 -3.34 15.57
N GLU A 157 -10.44 -4.48 16.13
CA GLU A 157 -10.39 -4.69 17.59
C GLU A 157 -8.99 -4.51 18.20
N ASN A 158 -7.92 -4.58 17.40
CA ASN A 158 -6.53 -4.36 17.85
C ASN A 158 -5.68 -3.52 16.86
N PHE A 159 -6.23 -2.45 16.26
CA PHE A 159 -5.45 -1.65 15.30
C PHE A 159 -4.13 -1.09 15.90
N GLU A 160 -4.14 -0.60 17.14
CA GLU A 160 -2.94 -0.05 17.79
C GLU A 160 -1.84 -1.11 17.97
N GLU A 161 -2.21 -2.31 18.40
CA GLU A 161 -1.29 -3.44 18.56
C GLU A 161 -0.71 -3.87 17.20
N ARG A 162 -1.55 -3.93 16.16
CA ARG A 162 -1.11 -4.23 14.80
C ARG A 162 -0.19 -3.16 14.24
N ALA A 163 -0.52 -1.90 14.43
CA ALA A 163 0.33 -0.77 14.02
C ALA A 163 1.69 -0.84 14.72
N THR A 164 1.73 -1.17 16.01
CA THR A 164 2.96 -1.38 16.78
C THR A 164 3.77 -2.54 16.23
N THR A 165 3.13 -3.68 16.00
CA THR A 165 3.75 -4.88 15.42
C THR A 165 4.33 -4.60 14.04
N TYR A 166 3.56 -3.98 13.15
CA TYR A 166 4.01 -3.67 11.80
C TYR A 166 5.16 -2.66 11.81
N THR A 167 5.09 -1.66 12.67
CA THR A 167 6.19 -0.69 12.83
C THR A 167 7.46 -1.37 13.30
N ALA A 168 7.39 -2.26 14.28
CA ALA A 168 8.54 -3.03 14.77
C ALA A 168 9.14 -3.91 13.66
N LEU A 169 8.30 -4.64 12.91
CA LEU A 169 8.74 -5.49 11.79
C LEU A 169 9.39 -4.68 10.67
N VAL A 170 8.85 -3.50 10.35
CA VAL A 170 9.39 -2.66 9.26
C VAL A 170 10.68 -1.96 9.66
N ASN A 171 10.85 -1.60 10.94
CA ASN A 171 12.07 -0.93 11.43
C ASN A 171 13.32 -1.81 11.39
N VAL A 172 13.18 -3.13 11.28
CA VAL A 172 14.29 -4.08 11.17
C VAL A 172 14.67 -4.42 9.72
N LEU A 173 14.07 -3.74 8.72
CA LEU A 173 14.29 -3.96 7.28
C LEU A 173 15.41 -3.15 6.62
#